data_AF-A0A947XWI3-F1
#
_entry.id   AF-A0A947XWI3-F1
#
_cell.length_a   1.000
_cell.length_b   1.000
_cell.length_c   1.000
_cell.angle_alpha   90.00
_cell.angle_beta   90.00
_cell.angle_gamma   90.00
#
_symmetry.space_group_name_H-M   'P 1'
#
loop_
_entity.id
_entity.type
_entity.pdbx_description
1 polymer ?
#
loop_
_entity_poly.entity_id
_entity_poly.type
_entity_poly.pdbx_seq_one_letter_code
_entity_poly.pdbx_strand_id
1 'polypeptide(L)'
;MCSWCWGFSPVIESLRDAYRDRMNIALVLGGLRHETAPMTAAGREEILHHWQQVHARTGQPFRFEHALPEGFVYDTEPACRAVVTVGGLDPALTFPLFKAIQSAFYAEGRDVTQPGVLADLAAELGVARDAFLPAFDSDAARAKTQAHFRQTRQAGVRGFPALILQQDAQLTPVSSGCQPLDAVRAAIEACLAA
;
A
#
# COMPACT_ATOMS: atom_id res chain seq x y z
N MET A 1 -2.04 -1.15 -4.44
CA MET A 1 -1.53 -1.28 -5.83
C MET A 1 -1.18 0.09 -6.43
N CYS A 2 -0.31 0.87 -5.75
CA CYS A 2 0.33 2.07 -6.32
C CYS A 2 1.79 1.71 -6.62
N SER A 3 2.25 1.87 -7.86
CA SER A 3 3.60 1.45 -8.26
C SER A 3 4.67 2.31 -7.57
N TRP A 4 4.44 3.61 -7.39
CA TRP A 4 5.35 4.46 -6.62
C TRP A 4 5.41 4.09 -5.13
N CYS A 5 4.33 3.57 -4.54
CA CYS A 5 4.39 2.99 -3.19
C CYS A 5 5.23 1.72 -3.16
N TRP A 6 5.24 0.93 -4.24
CA TRP A 6 6.12 -0.24 -4.34
C TRP A 6 7.58 0.19 -4.48
N GLY A 7 7.85 1.19 -5.34
CA GLY A 7 9.14 1.87 -5.44
C GLY A 7 9.69 2.35 -4.09
N PHE A 8 8.79 2.78 -3.20
CA PHE A 8 9.12 3.33 -1.88
C PHE A 8 9.23 2.28 -0.77
N SER A 9 8.90 1.00 -1.02
CA SER A 9 8.92 -0.06 0.01
C SER A 9 10.26 -0.15 0.76
N PRO A 10 11.43 -0.15 0.09
CA PRO A 10 12.71 -0.24 0.80
C PRO A 10 12.99 0.98 1.70
N VAL A 11 12.52 2.17 1.29
CA VAL A 11 12.68 3.39 2.06
C VAL A 11 11.82 3.34 3.33
N ILE A 12 10.53 3.01 3.21
CA ILE A 12 9.65 2.96 4.40
C ILE A 12 10.05 1.83 5.36
N GLU A 13 10.56 0.70 4.87
CA GLU A 13 11.13 -0.36 5.71
C GLU A 13 12.35 0.14 6.50
N SER A 14 13.30 0.78 5.82
CA SER A 14 14.48 1.38 6.47
C SER A 14 14.10 2.42 7.52
N LEU A 15 13.07 3.24 7.25
CA LEU A 15 12.57 4.23 8.20
C LEU A 15 11.90 3.57 9.41
N ARG A 16 11.11 2.50 9.21
CA ARG A 16 10.49 1.76 10.31
C ARG A 16 11.53 1.19 11.25
N ASP A 17 12.60 0.62 10.71
CA ASP A 17 13.66 0.06 11.54
C ASP A 17 14.45 1.15 12.27
N ALA A 18 14.80 2.24 11.58
CA ALA A 18 15.60 3.32 12.15
C ALA A 18 14.87 4.17 13.20
N TYR A 19 13.54 4.30 13.10
CA TYR A 19 12.75 5.19 13.97
C TYR A 19 11.84 4.45 14.96
N ARG A 20 11.88 3.12 15.02
CA ARG A 20 10.97 2.31 15.87
C ARG A 20 10.96 2.69 17.35
N ASP A 21 12.08 3.18 17.89
CA ASP A 21 12.21 3.58 19.29
C ASP A 21 11.83 5.05 19.55
N ARG A 22 11.60 5.83 18.47
CA ARG A 22 11.30 7.26 18.53
C ARG A 22 9.85 7.59 18.17
N MET A 23 9.22 6.81 17.30
CA MET A 23 7.86 7.05 16.84
C MET A 23 7.19 5.77 16.33
N ASN A 24 5.86 5.79 16.35
CA ASN A 24 5.07 4.79 15.66
C ASN A 24 4.90 5.17 14.19
N ILE A 25 5.25 4.27 13.27
CA ILE A 25 4.96 4.41 11.85
C ILE A 25 3.75 3.53 11.53
N ALA A 26 2.60 4.18 11.29
CA ALA A 26 1.35 3.51 10.94
C ALA A 26 1.06 3.60 9.44
N LEU A 27 0.31 2.63 8.92
CA LEU A 27 -0.13 2.59 7.53
C LEU A 27 -1.60 3.01 7.43
N VAL A 28 -1.87 4.08 6.66
CA VAL A 28 -3.22 4.52 6.30
C VAL A 28 -3.44 4.25 4.82
N LEU A 29 -4.48 3.48 4.49
CA LEU A 29 -4.77 3.05 3.13
C LEU A 29 -5.53 4.17 2.41
N GLY A 30 -5.14 4.48 1.18
CA GLY A 30 -5.66 5.64 0.46
C GLY A 30 -6.77 5.37 -0.58
N GLY A 31 -6.93 4.12 -1.02
CA GLY A 31 -7.93 3.74 -2.03
C GLY A 31 -7.66 4.38 -3.40
N LEU A 32 -6.65 3.87 -4.10
CA LEU A 32 -6.14 4.50 -5.33
C LEU A 32 -7.16 4.45 -6.49
N ARG A 33 -7.81 3.30 -6.68
CA ARG A 33 -8.78 3.04 -7.75
C ARG A 33 -9.90 2.14 -7.24
N HIS A 34 -11.09 2.34 -7.81
CA HIS A 34 -12.32 1.58 -7.55
C HIS A 34 -12.99 1.25 -8.89
N GLU A 35 -12.19 0.75 -9.84
CA GLU A 35 -12.70 0.43 -11.17
C GLU A 35 -13.66 -0.76 -11.08
N THR A 36 -14.74 -0.71 -11.84
CA THR A 36 -15.73 -1.82 -11.92
C THR A 36 -15.75 -2.46 -13.29
N ALA A 37 -15.00 -1.92 -14.24
CA ALA A 37 -14.89 -2.40 -15.61
C ALA A 37 -13.44 -2.76 -15.95
N PRO A 38 -13.22 -3.66 -16.93
CA PRO A 38 -11.89 -3.96 -17.43
C PRO A 38 -11.15 -2.71 -17.90
N MET A 39 -9.83 -2.67 -17.68
CA MET A 39 -9.02 -1.58 -18.21
C MET A 39 -9.00 -1.56 -19.74
N THR A 40 -8.87 -0.37 -20.31
CA THR A 40 -8.62 -0.21 -21.75
C THR A 40 -7.16 -0.52 -22.08
N ALA A 41 -6.86 -0.81 -23.36
CA ALA A 41 -5.49 -1.00 -23.82
C ALA A 41 -4.59 0.22 -23.55
N ALA A 42 -5.10 1.44 -23.79
CA ALA A 42 -4.38 2.68 -23.50
C ALA A 42 -4.10 2.85 -21.99
N GLY A 43 -5.09 2.57 -21.14
CA GLY A 43 -4.90 2.62 -19.68
C GLY A 43 -3.89 1.57 -19.20
N ARG A 44 -3.86 0.38 -19.81
CA ARG A 44 -2.85 -0.63 -19.55
C ARG A 44 -1.45 -0.13 -19.90
N GLU A 45 -1.26 0.44 -21.09
CA GLU A 45 0.03 0.99 -21.53
C GLU A 45 0.54 2.08 -20.58
N GLU A 46 -0.33 3.00 -20.16
CA GLU A 46 0.01 4.06 -19.20
C GLU A 46 0.48 3.48 -17.85
N ILE A 47 -0.24 2.48 -17.32
CA ILE A 47 0.15 1.85 -16.06
C ILE A 47 1.50 1.13 -16.19
N LEU A 48 1.73 0.40 -17.28
CA LEU A 48 3.00 -0.28 -17.52
C LEU A 48 4.15 0.72 -17.72
N HIS A 49 3.89 1.87 -18.34
CA HIS A 49 4.87 2.95 -18.41
C HIS A 49 5.30 3.44 -17.02
N HIS A 50 4.34 3.64 -16.11
CA HIS A 50 4.65 3.97 -14.72
C HIS A 50 5.46 2.87 -14.02
N TRP A 51 5.20 1.59 -14.30
CA TRP A 51 5.98 0.49 -13.72
C TRP A 51 7.43 0.51 -14.20
N GLN A 52 7.66 0.75 -15.50
CA GLN A 52 9.01 0.91 -16.06
C GLN A 52 9.76 2.08 -15.42
N GLN A 53 9.09 3.22 -15.25
CA GLN A 53 9.68 4.39 -14.57
C GLN A 53 10.03 4.10 -13.11
N VAL A 54 9.19 3.36 -12.38
CA VAL A 54 9.49 2.97 -11.00
C VAL A 54 10.67 2.01 -10.95
N HIS A 55 10.70 1.01 -11.84
CA HIS A 55 11.81 0.06 -11.92
C HIS A 55 13.14 0.78 -12.17
N ALA A 56 13.20 1.64 -13.19
CA ALA A 56 14.37 2.45 -13.49
C ALA A 56 14.75 3.39 -12.33
N ARG A 57 13.74 4.00 -11.70
CA ARG A 57 13.79 4.85 -10.50
C ARG A 57 14.49 4.21 -9.29
N THR A 58 14.07 2.99 -8.98
CA THR A 58 14.18 2.45 -7.62
C THR A 58 14.80 1.06 -7.56
N GLY A 59 14.97 0.39 -8.71
CA GLY A 59 15.42 -1.00 -8.77
C GLY A 59 14.38 -2.02 -8.32
N GLN A 60 13.20 -1.61 -7.87
CA GLN A 60 12.16 -2.52 -7.41
C GLN A 60 11.71 -3.47 -8.54
N PRO A 61 11.53 -4.77 -8.26
CA PRO A 61 11.26 -5.75 -9.30
C PRO A 61 9.83 -5.63 -9.81
N PHE A 62 9.69 -5.87 -11.11
CA PHE A 62 8.41 -5.99 -11.80
C PHE A 62 8.47 -7.16 -12.77
N ARG A 63 7.42 -7.99 -12.78
CA ARG A 63 7.16 -8.96 -13.83
C ARG A 63 6.34 -8.28 -14.91
N PHE A 64 6.96 -8.02 -16.06
CA PHE A 64 6.29 -7.41 -17.22
C PHE A 64 5.62 -8.44 -18.12
N GLU A 65 6.13 -9.67 -18.14
CA GLU A 65 5.54 -10.78 -18.89
C GLU A 65 4.12 -11.07 -18.38
N HIS A 66 3.14 -11.03 -19.29
CA HIS A 66 1.72 -11.21 -18.98
C HIS A 66 1.14 -10.25 -17.92
N ALA A 67 1.82 -9.14 -17.63
CA ALA A 67 1.34 -8.15 -16.68
C ALA A 67 0.01 -7.55 -17.14
N LEU A 68 -0.94 -7.40 -16.21
CA LEU A 68 -2.25 -6.78 -16.44
C LEU A 68 -2.95 -7.42 -17.66
N PRO A 69 -3.37 -8.69 -17.59
CA PRO A 69 -3.95 -9.40 -18.72
C PRO A 69 -5.24 -8.75 -19.21
N GLU A 70 -5.66 -9.09 -20.43
CA GLU A 70 -6.94 -8.66 -20.97
C GLU A 70 -8.09 -9.04 -20.01
N GLY A 71 -9.04 -8.11 -19.81
CA GLY A 71 -10.14 -8.30 -18.86
C GLY A 71 -9.82 -7.88 -17.41
N PHE A 72 -8.57 -7.55 -17.08
CA PHE A 72 -8.21 -7.17 -15.71
C PHE A 72 -8.95 -5.90 -15.26
N VAL A 73 -9.67 -6.00 -14.13
CA VAL A 73 -10.34 -4.90 -13.45
C VAL A 73 -9.41 -4.37 -12.36
N TYR A 74 -8.97 -3.12 -12.47
CA TYR A 74 -8.00 -2.54 -11.55
C TYR A 74 -8.68 -1.95 -10.30
N ASP A 75 -9.38 -2.79 -9.54
CA ASP A 75 -9.95 -2.41 -8.25
C ASP A 75 -8.91 -2.58 -7.13
N THR A 76 -8.61 -1.49 -6.41
CA THR A 76 -7.63 -1.52 -5.31
C THR A 76 -8.27 -1.69 -3.94
N GLU A 77 -9.60 -1.62 -3.83
CA GLU A 77 -10.30 -1.74 -2.54
C GLU A 77 -10.04 -3.09 -1.86
N PRO A 78 -10.13 -4.26 -2.55
CA PRO A 78 -9.92 -5.55 -1.89
C PRO A 78 -8.53 -5.66 -1.25
N ALA A 79 -7.49 -5.22 -1.96
CA ALA A 79 -6.14 -5.21 -1.42
C ALA A 79 -5.99 -4.27 -0.21
N CYS A 80 -6.66 -3.11 -0.21
CA CYS A 80 -6.68 -2.21 0.94
C CYS A 80 -7.40 -2.86 2.14
N ARG A 81 -8.56 -3.49 1.89
CA ARG A 81 -9.36 -4.14 2.92
C ARG A 81 -8.66 -5.36 3.51
N ALA A 82 -7.88 -6.10 2.74
CA ALA A 82 -7.06 -7.20 3.25
C ALA A 82 -6.06 -6.72 4.32
N VAL A 83 -5.37 -5.62 4.06
CA VAL A 83 -4.43 -5.01 5.02
C VAL A 83 -5.14 -4.53 6.27
N VAL A 84 -6.30 -3.88 6.13
CA VAL A 84 -7.14 -3.44 7.26
C VAL A 84 -7.64 -4.62 8.09
N THR A 85 -8.01 -5.71 7.42
CA THR A 85 -8.52 -6.94 8.03
C THR A 85 -7.45 -7.60 8.87
N VAL A 86 -6.27 -7.87 8.29
CA VAL A 86 -5.16 -8.46 9.04
C VAL A 86 -4.71 -7.55 10.18
N GLY A 87 -4.65 -6.23 9.99
CA GLY A 87 -4.33 -5.31 11.09
C GLY A 87 -5.38 -5.31 12.23
N GLY A 88 -6.59 -5.81 11.99
CA GLY A 88 -7.60 -6.05 13.03
C GLY A 88 -7.44 -7.40 13.74
N LEU A 89 -6.85 -8.39 13.08
CA LEU A 89 -6.58 -9.72 13.63
C LEU A 89 -5.23 -9.76 14.37
N ASP A 90 -4.19 -9.22 13.75
CA ASP A 90 -2.85 -9.05 14.29
C ASP A 90 -2.22 -7.75 13.73
N PRO A 91 -2.11 -6.69 14.55
CA PRO A 91 -1.50 -5.43 14.13
C PRO A 91 -0.07 -5.57 13.61
N ALA A 92 0.72 -6.53 14.11
CA ALA A 92 2.11 -6.74 13.71
C ALA A 92 2.24 -7.16 12.24
N LEU A 93 1.19 -7.76 11.67
CA LEU A 93 1.13 -8.25 10.30
C LEU A 93 0.68 -7.21 9.27
N THR A 94 0.34 -5.97 9.69
CA THR A 94 -0.11 -4.90 8.79
C THR A 94 0.89 -4.61 7.67
N PHE A 95 2.15 -4.32 8.02
CA PHE A 95 3.21 -4.07 7.04
C PHE A 95 3.67 -5.33 6.31
N PRO A 96 3.88 -6.49 6.98
CA PRO A 96 4.15 -7.76 6.31
C PRO A 96 3.15 -8.09 5.20
N LEU A 97 1.84 -8.02 5.47
CA LEU A 97 0.83 -8.29 4.45
C LEU A 97 0.82 -7.23 3.35
N PHE A 98 0.98 -5.95 3.70
CA PHE A 98 1.07 -4.88 2.69
C PHE A 98 2.21 -5.14 1.70
N LYS A 99 3.40 -5.52 2.20
CA LYS A 99 4.56 -5.88 1.37
C LYS A 99 4.29 -7.14 0.54
N ALA A 100 3.71 -8.17 1.14
CA ALA A 100 3.37 -9.42 0.46
C ALA A 100 2.41 -9.18 -0.71
N ILE A 101 1.37 -8.37 -0.52
CA ILE A 101 0.43 -7.97 -1.58
C ILE A 101 1.15 -7.22 -2.70
N GLN A 102 2.07 -6.31 -2.37
CA GLN A 102 2.84 -5.60 -3.38
C GLN A 102 3.76 -6.53 -4.19
N SER A 103 4.49 -7.42 -3.52
CA SER A 103 5.35 -8.43 -4.18
C SER A 103 4.53 -9.34 -5.09
N ALA A 104 3.43 -9.89 -4.56
CA ALA A 104 2.52 -10.76 -5.28
C ALA A 104 2.01 -10.10 -6.57
N PHE A 105 1.62 -8.83 -6.50
CA PHE A 105 1.10 -8.12 -7.65
C PHE A 105 2.17 -7.70 -8.66
N TYR A 106 3.26 -7.07 -8.19
CA TYR A 106 4.25 -6.46 -9.07
C TYR A 106 5.33 -7.44 -9.53
N ALA A 107 5.86 -8.27 -8.63
CA ALA A 107 7.00 -9.14 -8.90
C ALA A 107 6.59 -10.56 -9.32
N GLU A 108 5.43 -11.04 -8.87
CA GLU A 108 4.97 -12.41 -9.13
C GLU A 108 3.86 -12.48 -10.20
N GLY A 109 3.09 -11.40 -10.38
CA GLY A 109 1.99 -11.31 -11.34
C GLY A 109 0.70 -12.00 -10.86
N ARG A 110 0.48 -12.10 -9.55
CA ARG A 110 -0.74 -12.63 -8.92
C ARG A 110 -1.85 -11.56 -8.95
N ASP A 111 -3.09 -11.99 -9.21
CA ASP A 111 -4.25 -11.11 -9.13
C ASP A 111 -4.69 -10.88 -7.67
N VAL A 112 -4.15 -9.83 -7.06
CA VAL A 112 -4.48 -9.42 -5.68
C VAL A 112 -5.81 -8.66 -5.56
N THR A 113 -6.61 -8.59 -6.63
CA THR A 113 -8.01 -8.14 -6.52
C THR A 113 -8.92 -9.28 -6.02
N GLN A 114 -8.46 -10.53 -6.14
CA GLN A 114 -9.21 -11.71 -5.73
C GLN A 114 -9.10 -11.98 -4.22
N PRO A 115 -10.22 -12.10 -3.49
CA PRO A 115 -10.20 -12.44 -2.06
C PRO A 115 -9.46 -13.74 -1.75
N GLY A 116 -9.53 -14.73 -2.64
CA GLY A 116 -8.83 -16.01 -2.49
C GLY A 116 -7.30 -15.84 -2.43
N VAL A 117 -6.74 -15.01 -3.32
CA VAL A 117 -5.30 -14.71 -3.37
C VAL A 117 -4.87 -13.94 -2.12
N LEU A 118 -5.69 -12.97 -1.68
CA LEU A 118 -5.44 -12.20 -0.46
C LEU A 118 -5.44 -13.09 0.80
N ALA A 119 -6.34 -14.07 0.85
CA ALA A 119 -6.38 -15.04 1.93
C ALA A 119 -5.18 -16.00 1.93
N ASP A 120 -4.67 -16.39 0.76
CA ASP A 120 -3.43 -17.17 0.65
C ASP A 120 -2.22 -16.39 1.19
N LEU A 121 -2.09 -15.12 0.80
CA LEU A 121 -1.03 -14.24 1.30
C LEU A 121 -1.10 -14.04 2.83
N ALA A 122 -2.31 -13.93 3.38
CA ALA A 122 -2.50 -13.85 4.83
C ALA A 122 -2.11 -15.16 5.53
N ALA A 123 -2.43 -16.32 4.92
CA ALA A 123 -2.09 -17.63 5.45
C ALA A 123 -0.58 -17.91 5.43
N GLU A 124 0.13 -17.45 4.40
CA GLU A 124 1.60 -17.48 4.33
C GLU A 124 2.25 -16.72 5.52
N LEU A 125 1.52 -15.77 6.12
CA LEU A 125 1.94 -14.98 7.28
C LEU A 125 1.37 -15.48 8.62
N GLY A 126 0.71 -16.65 8.63
CA GLY A 126 0.18 -17.28 9.84
C GLY A 126 -1.26 -16.94 10.18
N VAL A 127 -1.99 -16.19 9.35
CA VAL A 127 -3.42 -15.93 9.53
C VAL A 127 -4.24 -16.93 8.73
N ALA A 128 -4.87 -17.88 9.41
CA ALA A 128 -5.66 -18.93 8.76
C ALA A 128 -6.75 -18.34 7.84
N ARG A 129 -6.94 -18.95 6.66
CA ARG A 129 -7.96 -18.54 5.68
C ARG A 129 -9.36 -18.46 6.29
N ASP A 130 -9.71 -19.41 7.15
CA ASP A 130 -11.00 -19.48 7.83
C ASP A 130 -11.23 -18.38 8.87
N ALA A 131 -10.15 -17.77 9.37
CA ALA A 131 -10.23 -16.56 10.20
C ALA A 131 -10.25 -15.29 9.33
N PHE A 132 -9.45 -15.26 8.25
CA PHE A 132 -9.32 -14.11 7.38
C PHE A 132 -10.58 -13.82 6.57
N LEU A 133 -11.14 -14.80 5.87
CA LEU A 133 -12.23 -14.60 4.91
C LEU A 133 -13.51 -14.02 5.57
N PRO A 134 -13.99 -14.53 6.72
CA PRO A 134 -15.14 -13.92 7.39
C PRO A 134 -14.85 -12.50 7.89
N ALA A 135 -13.65 -12.25 8.41
CA ALA A 135 -13.25 -10.92 8.87
C ALA A 135 -13.17 -9.93 7.68
N PHE A 136 -12.61 -10.37 6.56
CA PHE A 136 -12.49 -9.61 5.32
C PHE A 136 -13.86 -9.25 4.72
N ASP A 137 -14.81 -10.18 4.78
CA ASP A 137 -16.17 -10.00 4.27
C ASP A 137 -17.10 -9.26 5.25
N SER A 138 -16.60 -8.83 6.41
CA SER A 138 -17.40 -8.12 7.40
C SER A 138 -17.65 -6.64 7.03
N ASP A 139 -18.80 -6.12 7.45
CA ASP A 139 -19.11 -4.70 7.34
C ASP A 139 -18.16 -3.83 8.18
N ALA A 140 -17.62 -4.38 9.27
CA ALA A 140 -16.60 -3.72 10.06
C ALA A 140 -15.31 -3.48 9.25
N ALA A 141 -14.84 -4.47 8.49
CA ALA A 141 -13.67 -4.33 7.62
C ALA A 141 -13.92 -3.34 6.48
N ARG A 142 -15.11 -3.37 5.85
CA ARG A 142 -15.52 -2.37 4.85
C ARG A 142 -15.55 -0.96 5.44
N ALA A 143 -16.21 -0.76 6.57
CA ALA A 143 -16.35 0.54 7.22
C ALA A 143 -14.99 1.12 7.66
N LYS A 144 -14.10 0.29 8.21
CA LYS A 144 -12.74 0.69 8.60
C LYS A 144 -11.88 1.04 7.39
N THR A 145 -11.99 0.30 6.29
CA THR A 145 -11.32 0.62 5.03
C THR A 145 -11.77 1.97 4.47
N GLN A 146 -13.08 2.23 4.47
CA GLN A 146 -13.62 3.53 4.08
C GLN A 146 -13.21 4.66 5.02
N ALA A 147 -13.02 4.37 6.31
CA ALA A 147 -12.49 5.34 7.28
C ALA A 147 -11.04 5.72 6.96
N HIS A 148 -10.17 4.77 6.59
CA HIS A 148 -8.82 5.07 6.12
C HIS A 148 -8.85 6.00 4.89
N PHE A 149 -9.71 5.70 3.90
CA PHE A 149 -9.83 6.54 2.71
C PHE A 149 -10.28 7.97 3.03
N ARG A 150 -11.23 8.14 3.96
CA ARG A 150 -11.67 9.46 4.45
C ARG A 150 -10.53 10.18 5.17
N GLN A 151 -9.82 9.50 6.07
CA GLN A 151 -8.69 10.05 6.82
C GLN A 151 -7.61 10.56 5.86
N THR A 152 -7.21 9.77 4.86
CA THR A 152 -6.24 10.18 3.84
C THR A 152 -6.67 11.46 3.12
N ARG A 153 -7.94 11.56 2.71
CA ARG A 153 -8.47 12.76 2.03
C ARG A 153 -8.52 13.99 2.94
N GLN A 154 -8.91 13.80 4.20
CA GLN A 154 -8.99 14.85 5.22
C GLN A 154 -7.60 15.38 5.60
N ALA A 155 -6.59 14.52 5.59
CA ALA A 155 -5.19 14.90 5.79
C ALA A 155 -4.56 15.61 4.58
N GLY A 156 -5.36 15.96 3.56
CA GLY A 156 -4.90 16.73 2.40
C GLY A 156 -4.08 15.94 1.38
N VAL A 157 -3.98 14.61 1.51
CA VAL A 157 -3.22 13.78 0.57
C VAL A 157 -3.90 13.78 -0.80
N ARG A 158 -3.10 14.00 -1.85
CA ARG A 158 -3.53 14.03 -3.26
C ARG A 158 -2.72 13.09 -4.16
N GLY A 159 -1.66 12.49 -3.63
CA GLY A 159 -0.79 11.56 -4.34
C GLY A 159 -0.16 10.56 -3.36
N PHE A 160 0.31 9.45 -3.90
CA PHE A 160 0.89 8.36 -3.11
C PHE A 160 2.29 7.98 -3.63
N PRO A 161 3.21 7.54 -2.75
CA PRO A 161 3.10 7.52 -1.29
C PRO A 161 3.11 8.94 -0.71
N ALA A 162 2.62 9.09 0.52
CA ALA A 162 2.73 10.33 1.29
C ALA A 162 3.10 9.98 2.73
N LEU A 163 3.95 10.80 3.34
CA LEU A 163 4.26 10.72 4.76
C LEU A 163 3.80 11.99 5.44
N ILE A 164 3.11 11.80 6.57
CA ILE A 164 2.61 12.87 7.41
C ILE A 164 3.08 12.55 8.82
N LEU A 165 3.75 13.50 9.46
CA LEU A 165 4.08 13.43 10.87
C LEU A 165 2.86 13.91 11.65
N GLN A 166 2.43 13.11 12.62
CA GLN A 166 1.42 13.51 13.58
C GLN A 166 2.07 13.74 14.95
N GLN A 167 1.92 14.96 15.47
CA GLN A 167 2.26 15.33 16.84
C GLN A 167 1.00 15.88 17.49
N ASP A 168 0.47 15.13 18.46
CA ASP A 168 -0.86 15.38 19.04
C ASP A 168 -1.95 15.53 17.97
N ALA A 169 -2.56 16.71 17.87
CA ALA A 169 -3.59 17.04 16.87
C ALA A 169 -3.00 17.66 15.58
N GLN A 170 -1.71 17.97 15.55
CA GLN A 170 -1.07 18.59 14.38
C GLN A 170 -0.63 17.54 13.38
N LEU A 171 -0.92 17.80 12.09
CA LEU A 171 -0.52 16.98 10.96
C LEU A 171 0.41 17.79 10.06
N THR A 172 1.66 17.36 9.96
CA THR A 172 2.70 18.04 9.18
C THR A 172 3.12 17.14 8.00
N PRO A 173 2.93 17.59 6.75
CA PRO A 173 3.41 16.85 5.59
C PRO A 173 4.94 16.73 5.63
N VAL A 174 5.45 15.51 5.54
CA VAL A 174 6.90 15.21 5.52
C VAL A 174 7.39 14.97 4.10
N SER A 175 6.66 14.14 3.34
CA SER A 175 7.02 13.85 1.95
C SER A 175 5.79 13.55 1.10
N SER A 176 5.89 13.91 -0.18
CA SER A 176 4.92 13.57 -1.21
C SER A 176 5.64 12.87 -2.36
N GLY A 177 5.18 11.68 -2.72
CA GLY A 177 5.78 10.82 -3.73
C GLY A 177 6.95 9.99 -3.23
N CYS A 178 7.49 9.18 -4.14
CA CYS A 178 8.64 8.31 -3.88
C CYS A 178 9.94 9.13 -3.89
N GLN A 179 10.52 9.35 -2.72
CA GLN A 179 11.75 10.11 -2.49
C GLN A 179 12.87 9.21 -1.95
N PRO A 180 14.16 9.54 -2.18
CA PRO A 180 15.28 8.81 -1.60
C PRO A 180 15.27 8.83 -0.07
N LEU A 181 15.83 7.79 0.56
CA LEU A 181 15.87 7.64 2.03
C LEU A 181 16.45 8.87 2.74
N ASP A 182 17.60 9.39 2.28
CA ASP A 182 18.27 10.51 2.94
C ASP A 182 17.44 11.80 2.90
N ALA A 183 16.72 12.05 1.80
CA ALA A 183 15.82 13.19 1.68
C ALA A 183 14.65 13.08 2.66
N VAL A 184 14.05 11.88 2.78
CA VAL A 184 12.96 11.64 3.73
C VAL A 184 13.44 11.73 5.17
N ARG A 185 14.62 11.19 5.50
CA ARG A 185 15.20 11.30 6.84
C ARG A 185 15.46 12.75 7.22
N ALA A 186 16.05 13.55 6.33
CA ALA A 186 16.28 14.96 6.56
C ALA A 186 14.96 15.72 6.81
N ALA A 187 13.91 15.41 6.05
CA ALA A 187 12.58 16.00 6.26
C ALA A 187 11.96 15.61 7.62
N ILE A 188 12.08 14.35 8.02
CA ILE A 188 11.60 13.88 9.34
C ILE A 188 12.32 14.65 10.46
N GLU A 189 13.65 14.70 10.43
CA GLU A 189 14.42 15.38 11.49
C GLU A 189 14.13 16.89 11.54
N ALA A 190 13.91 17.53 10.39
CA ALA A 190 13.50 18.94 10.33
C ALA A 190 12.13 19.16 10.99
N CYS A 191 11.17 18.25 10.78
CA CYS A 191 9.87 18.32 11.46
C CYS A 191 9.96 18.04 12.97
N LEU A 192 10.86 17.16 13.41
CA LEU A 192 11.03 16.83 14.83
C LEU A 192 11.76 17.93 15.63
N ALA A 193 12.51 18.80 14.95
CA ALA A 193 13.24 19.90 15.56
C ALA A 193 12.41 21.19 15.67
N ALA A 194 11.23 21.24 15.05
CA ALA A 194 10.31 22.38 15.05
C ALA A 194 9.35 22.34 16.26
#